data_AF-A0A536ULT6-F1
#
_entry.id   AF-A0A536ULT6-F1
#
_cell.length_a   1.000
_cell.length_b   1.000
_cell.length_c   1.000
_cell.angle_alpha   90.00
_cell.angle_beta   90.00
_cell.angle_gamma   90.00
#
_symmetry.space_group_name_H-M   'P 1'
#
loop_
_entity.id
_entity.type
_entity.pdbx_description
1 polymer ?
#
loop_
_entity_poly.entity_id
_entity_poly.type
_entity_poly.pdbx_seq_one_letter_code
_entity_poly.pdbx_strand_id
1 'polypeptide(L)' 'MNSTKSPGTGVGDAARPVDNVGQSAVNAATAEQIERAAQLLHAGALIAFPTETVYGLGADAR' A
#
# COMPACT_ATOMS: atom_id res chain seq x y z
N MET A 1 -17.84 4.30 51.77
CA MET A 1 -18.68 3.14 51.40
C MET A 1 -19.33 3.46 50.06
N ASN A 2 -19.11 2.84 48.90
CA ASN A 2 -18.29 1.75 48.34
C ASN A 2 -17.59 2.36 47.08
N SER A 3 -16.36 2.04 46.68
CA SER A 3 -15.76 0.77 46.26
C SER A 3 -16.41 0.15 45.00
N THR A 4 -15.61 0.25 43.92
CA THR A 4 -15.37 -0.72 42.85
C THR A 4 -16.41 -0.89 41.74
N LYS A 5 -16.06 -0.42 40.54
CA LYS A 5 -15.73 -1.31 39.40
C LYS A 5 -15.00 -0.56 38.26
N SER A 6 -13.67 -0.63 38.24
CA SER A 6 -12.98 -0.97 36.98
C SER A 6 -13.27 -2.46 36.76
N PRO A 7 -13.53 -2.94 35.53
CA PRO A 7 -12.55 -2.88 34.45
C PRO A 7 -13.14 -2.66 33.06
N GLY A 8 -12.36 -1.99 32.22
CA GLY A 8 -12.64 -1.86 30.81
C GLY A 8 -11.42 -1.33 30.11
N THR A 9 -10.26 -1.95 30.35
CA THR A 9 -9.13 -1.85 29.43
C THR A 9 -9.57 -2.54 28.14
N GLY A 10 -10.43 -1.88 27.38
CA GLY A 10 -10.61 -2.15 25.98
C GLY A 10 -9.32 -1.72 25.32
N VAL A 11 -8.34 -2.62 25.26
CA VAL A 11 -7.42 -2.64 24.13
C VAL A 11 -8.29 -3.02 22.92
N GLY A 12 -9.15 -2.09 22.51
CA GLY A 12 -9.70 -2.09 21.18
C GLY A 12 -8.48 -1.82 20.33
N ASP A 13 -8.00 -2.87 19.66
CA ASP A 13 -7.20 -2.72 18.44
C ASP A 13 -8.01 -1.78 17.55
N ALA A 14 -7.74 -0.49 17.71
CA ALA A 14 -8.47 0.58 17.09
C ALA A 14 -8.30 0.33 15.63
N ALA A 15 -9.38 -0.21 15.03
CA ALA A 15 -9.58 -0.51 13.63
C ALA A 15 -8.49 0.19 12.82
N ARG A 16 -7.36 -0.49 12.62
CA ARG A 16 -6.32 0.08 11.78
C ARG A 16 -7.03 0.25 10.45
N PRO A 17 -7.16 1.48 9.93
CA PRO A 17 -7.64 1.62 8.57
C PRO A 17 -6.62 0.83 7.76
N VAL A 18 -7.05 -0.32 7.24
CA VAL A 18 -6.32 -0.95 6.16
C VAL A 18 -6.59 -0.01 5.01
N ASP A 19 -5.77 1.04 4.93
CA ASP A 19 -5.75 1.98 3.83
C ASP A 19 -5.63 1.09 2.60
N ASN A 20 -6.72 1.01 1.84
CA ASN A 20 -6.98 0.04 0.78
C ASN A 20 -5.68 -0.24 0.01
N VAL A 21 -4.97 -1.32 0.37
CA VAL A 21 -3.64 -1.59 -0.19
C VAL A 21 -3.86 -2.00 -1.63
N GLY A 22 -3.56 -1.06 -2.52
CA GLY A 22 -3.56 -1.30 -3.96
C GLY A 22 -4.96 -1.45 -4.52
N GLN A 23 -5.56 -0.33 -4.92
CA GLN A 23 -6.50 -0.34 -6.03
C GLN A 23 -5.74 -0.67 -7.33
N SER A 24 -5.18 -1.88 -7.42
CA SER A 24 -4.57 -2.45 -8.62
C SER A 24 -5.56 -3.43 -9.22
N ALA A 25 -6.71 -2.89 -9.62
CA ALA A 25 -7.42 -3.50 -10.72
C ALA A 25 -6.45 -3.49 -11.90
N VAL A 26 -6.32 -4.62 -12.58
CA VAL A 26 -5.52 -4.85 -13.81
C VAL A 26 -5.97 -4.00 -15.01
N ASN A 27 -6.52 -2.81 -14.76
CA ASN A 27 -6.76 -1.81 -15.78
C ASN A 27 -5.43 -1.41 -16.40
N ALA A 28 -5.41 -1.31 -17.73
CA ALA A 28 -4.27 -0.80 -18.46
C ALA A 28 -3.76 0.49 -17.79
N ALA A 29 -2.45 0.54 -17.54
CA ALA A 29 -1.83 1.72 -16.95
C ALA A 29 -2.10 2.94 -17.82
N THR A 30 -2.61 4.01 -17.22
CA THR A 30 -2.78 5.29 -17.92
C THR A 30 -1.43 5.93 -18.19
N ALA A 31 -1.35 6.84 -19.15
CA ALA A 31 -0.13 7.57 -19.44
C ALA A 31 0.43 8.30 -18.19
N GLU A 32 -0.46 8.89 -17.39
CA GLU A 32 -0.10 9.56 -16.13
C GLU A 32 0.51 8.58 -15.10
N GLN A 33 -0.03 7.36 -15.00
CA GLN A 33 0.53 6.32 -14.12
C GLN A 33 1.92 5.88 -14.58
N ILE A 34 2.14 5.77 -15.89
CA ILE A 34 3.43 5.42 -16.47
C ILE A 34 4.46 6.54 -16.22
N GLU A 35 4.08 7.80 -16.45
CA GLU A 35 4.94 8.96 -16.15
C GLU A 35 5.33 9.01 -14.68
N ARG A 36 4.36 8.79 -13.78
CA ARG A 36 4.61 8.74 -12.35
C ARG A 36 5.56 7.60 -11.96
N ALA A 37 5.36 6.41 -12.54
CA ALA A 37 6.25 5.27 -12.33
C ALA A 37 7.67 5.57 -12.81
N ALA A 38 7.84 6.23 -13.96
CA ALA A 38 9.15 6.62 -14.48
C ALA A 38 9.88 7.60 -13.54
N GLN A 39 9.18 8.61 -13.00
CA GLN A 39 9.75 9.54 -12.02
C GLN A 39 10.22 8.81 -10.76
N LEU A 40 9.41 7.86 -10.27
CA LEU A 40 9.73 7.07 -9.09
C LEU A 40 10.94 6.15 -9.31
N LEU A 41 11.02 5.48 -10.46
CA LEU A 41 12.18 4.68 -10.83
C LEU A 41 13.45 5.54 -10.88
N HIS A 42 13.38 6.75 -11.46
CA HIS A 42 14.52 7.66 -11.49
C HIS A 42 14.93 8.18 -10.11
N ALA A 43 13.97 8.28 -9.18
CA ALA A 43 14.23 8.60 -7.77
C ALA A 43 14.78 7.42 -6.96
N GLY A 44 15.00 6.25 -7.58
CA GLY A 44 15.51 5.04 -6.92
C GLY A 44 14.45 4.22 -6.19
N ALA A 45 13.16 4.46 -6.45
CA ALA A 45 12.09 3.66 -5.89
C ALA A 45 11.90 2.33 -6.66
N LEU A 46 11.27 1.36 -6.00
CA LEU A 46 10.88 0.08 -6.60
C LEU A 46 9.43 0.14 -7.08
N ILE A 47 9.16 -0.39 -8.26
CA ILE A 47 7.82 -0.40 -8.87
C ILE A 47 7.43 -1.83 -9.27
N ALA A 48 6.23 -2.25 -8.88
CA ALA A 48 5.62 -3.48 -9.38
C ALA A 48 4.79 -3.20 -10.64
N PHE A 49 4.94 -4.01 -11.68
CA PHE A 49 4.15 -3.90 -12.91
C PHE A 49 3.60 -5.26 -13.36
N PRO A 50 2.34 -5.31 -13.82
CA PRO A 50 1.74 -6.55 -14.30
C PRO A 50 2.37 -6.94 -15.65
N THR A 51 2.68 -8.23 -15.82
CA THR A 51 2.95 -8.84 -17.13
C THR A 51 1.93 -9.93 -17.40
N GLU A 52 1.98 -10.56 -18.57
CA GLU A 52 1.06 -11.65 -18.92
C GLU A 52 1.16 -12.84 -17.96
N THR A 53 2.37 -13.14 -17.47
CA THR A 53 2.64 -14.38 -16.74
C THR A 53 2.93 -14.14 -15.25
N VAL A 54 3.57 -13.02 -14.92
CA VAL A 54 4.05 -12.74 -13.56
C VAL A 54 4.00 -11.25 -13.24
N TYR A 55 4.11 -10.88 -11.97
CA TYR A 55 4.40 -9.50 -11.61
C TYR A 55 5.91 -9.26 -11.69
N GLY A 56 6.31 -8.24 -12.44
CA GLY A 56 7.69 -7.77 -12.50
C GLY A 56 7.95 -6.73 -11.41
N LEU A 57 9.17 -6.72 -10.88
CA LEU A 57 9.67 -5.67 -9.98
C LEU A 57 10.80 -4.92 -10.70
N GLY A 58 10.59 -3.63 -10.93
CA GLY A 58 11.54 -2.73 -11.58
C GLY A 58 12.26 -1.82 -10.59
N ALA A 59 13.54 -1.55 -10.86
CA ALA A 59 14.41 -0.59 -10.18
C ALA A 59 15.26 0.15 -11.23
N ASP A 60 15.92 1.25 -10.86
CA ASP A 60 16.94 1.87 -11.72
C ASP A 60 18.08 0.86 -11.97
N ALA A 61 18.45 0.67 -13.24
CA ALA A 61 19.40 -0.35 -13.69
C ALA A 61 20.80 0.22 -14.01
N ARG A 62 21.02 1.52 -13.71
CA ARG A 62 22.31 2.19 -13.90
C ARG A 62 23.42 1.61 -13.02
#